data_AF-A0A960ZNQ3-F1
#
_entry.id   AF-A0A960ZNQ3-F1
#
_cell.length_a   1.000
_cell.length_b   1.000
_cell.length_c   1.000
_cell.angle_alpha   90.00
_cell.angle_beta   90.00
_cell.angle_gamma   90.00
#
_symmetry.space_group_name_H-M   'P 1'
#
loop_
_entity.id
_entity.type
_entity.pdbx_description
1 polymer ?
#
loop_
_entity_poly.entity_id
_entity_poly.type
_entity_poly.pdbx_seq_one_letter_code
_entity_poly.pdbx_strand_id
1 'polypeptide(L)'
;MILDSTNYSGVSQLRPGQFAVPMFKQEFNTALPDTPRLASSIGGMTTLLRNREFDEIVETFEALPGETTSQRLSALERLIGDEIASSQVNAEEQALSRIFHLIQLWGGKSGRNIYVMGGGYAENYNVSAYRSMIQVAISGRPVPDAVSAAGQISHFGISFATKHLRYWSLFAGDGSFAIYDKLMARGCMGHNQPSWSHYDRYLQELAVAASALETTVNQLERSCFGFFDSLEGHQWIKLRVTNN
;
A
#
# COMPACT_ATOMS: atom_id res chain seq x y z
N MET A 1 18.32 8.76 3.79
CA MET A 1 18.83 9.45 5.00
C MET A 1 17.85 9.27 6.15
N ILE A 2 18.32 9.05 7.38
CA ILE A 2 17.48 9.03 8.58
C ILE A 2 17.69 10.36 9.30
N LEU A 3 16.62 11.08 9.60
CA LEU A 3 16.68 12.41 10.22
C LEU A 3 15.81 12.46 11.47
N ASP A 4 16.25 13.17 12.50
CA ASP A 4 15.37 13.45 13.65
C ASP A 4 14.10 14.16 13.16
N SER A 5 12.93 13.70 13.64
CA SER A 5 11.61 14.23 13.25
C SER A 5 11.44 15.72 13.53
N THR A 6 12.24 16.26 14.46
CA THR A 6 12.26 17.68 14.83
C THR A 6 13.32 18.50 14.09
N ASN A 7 14.21 17.86 13.30
CA ASN A 7 15.22 18.55 12.51
C ASN A 7 14.64 19.12 11.20
N TYR A 8 13.82 20.17 11.34
CA TYR A 8 13.19 20.84 10.21
C TYR A 8 14.20 21.47 9.23
N SER A 9 15.38 21.87 9.71
CA SER A 9 16.44 22.43 8.87
C SER A 9 17.05 21.41 7.91
N GLY A 10 17.26 20.18 8.37
CA GLY A 10 17.76 19.10 7.51
C GLY A 10 16.73 18.69 6.48
N VAL A 11 15.44 18.61 6.88
CA VAL A 11 14.34 18.25 5.99
C VAL A 11 14.13 19.30 4.89
N SER A 12 14.21 20.59 5.24
CA SER A 12 13.99 21.70 4.30
C SER A 12 15.12 21.93 3.30
N GLN A 13 16.26 21.25 3.44
CA GLN A 13 17.36 21.32 2.47
C GLN A 13 17.28 20.21 1.41
N LEU A 14 16.40 19.21 1.61
CA LEU A 14 16.28 18.08 0.71
C LEU A 14 15.53 18.48 -0.56
N ARG A 15 16.12 18.10 -1.68
CA ARG A 15 15.53 18.21 -3.02
C ARG A 15 14.58 17.05 -3.29
N PRO A 16 13.63 17.23 -4.21
CA PRO A 16 12.77 16.15 -4.69
C PRO A 16 13.61 14.95 -5.18
N GLY A 17 13.19 13.75 -4.81
CA GLY A 17 13.89 12.49 -5.09
C GLY A 17 14.99 12.13 -4.09
N GLN A 18 15.39 13.02 -3.18
CA GLN A 18 16.33 12.68 -2.11
C GLN A 18 15.60 11.98 -0.96
N PHE A 19 15.78 10.66 -0.84
CA PHE A 19 15.09 9.85 0.16
C PHE A 19 15.45 10.26 1.59
N ALA A 20 14.42 10.48 2.43
CA ALA A 20 14.60 10.51 3.87
C ALA A 20 13.41 9.96 4.64
N VAL A 21 13.67 9.40 5.81
CA VAL A 21 12.66 8.96 6.78
C VAL A 21 12.93 9.59 8.15
N PRO A 22 11.90 9.81 8.97
CA PRO A 22 12.10 10.23 10.35
C PRO A 22 12.79 9.12 11.15
N MET A 23 13.55 9.52 12.16
CA MET A 23 14.09 8.65 13.17
C MET A 23 13.00 8.31 14.18
N PHE A 24 12.65 7.03 14.30
CA PHE A 24 11.68 6.54 15.26
C PHE A 24 12.41 6.19 16.56
N LYS A 25 12.13 6.93 17.64
CA LYS A 25 12.70 6.69 18.99
C LYS A 25 11.85 5.70 19.82
N GLN A 26 10.71 5.30 19.30
CA GLN A 26 9.76 4.37 19.91
C GLN A 26 9.62 3.12 19.05
N GLU A 27 8.97 2.08 19.59
CA GLU A 27 8.68 0.86 18.86
C GLU A 27 7.88 1.13 17.58
N PHE A 28 8.21 0.39 16.52
CA PHE A 28 7.53 0.48 15.22
C PHE A 28 6.09 -0.04 15.35
N ASN A 29 5.12 0.88 15.49
CA ASN A 29 3.71 0.54 15.52
C ASN A 29 3.16 0.44 14.08
N THR A 30 2.52 -0.70 13.77
CA THR A 30 1.93 -0.97 12.45
C THR A 30 0.43 -0.70 12.38
N ALA A 31 -0.22 -0.51 13.53
CA ALA A 31 -1.66 -0.35 13.65
C ALA A 31 -2.13 0.97 13.03
N LEU A 32 -3.25 0.91 12.32
CA LEU A 32 -3.91 2.11 11.80
C LEU A 32 -4.64 2.85 12.93
N PRO A 33 -4.56 4.18 13.00
CA PRO A 33 -5.40 4.93 13.92
C PRO A 33 -6.87 4.88 13.45
N ASP A 34 -7.79 4.68 14.38
CA ASP A 34 -9.21 4.85 14.10
C ASP A 34 -9.52 6.33 13.88
N THR A 35 -9.90 6.67 12.64
CA THR A 35 -10.24 8.04 12.25
C THR A 35 -11.56 8.06 11.49
N PRO A 36 -12.34 9.17 11.56
CA PRO A 36 -13.54 9.33 10.73
C PRO A 36 -13.24 9.20 9.23
N ARG A 37 -12.03 9.62 8.80
CA ARG A 37 -11.55 9.48 7.43
C ARG A 37 -11.39 8.02 7.03
N LEU A 38 -10.80 7.19 7.90
CA LEU A 38 -10.65 5.75 7.67
C LEU A 38 -12.02 5.09 7.55
N ALA A 39 -12.93 5.33 8.51
CA ALA A 39 -14.29 4.79 8.49
C ALA A 39 -15.06 5.18 7.22
N SER A 40 -14.99 6.46 6.81
CA SER A 40 -15.60 6.92 5.55
C SER A 40 -14.97 6.30 4.30
N SER A 41 -13.66 6.06 4.32
CA SER A 41 -12.95 5.44 3.19
C SER A 41 -13.35 3.98 3.01
N ILE A 42 -13.39 3.22 4.10
CA ILE A 42 -13.80 1.81 4.10
C ILE A 42 -15.28 1.69 3.79
N GLY A 43 -16.15 2.43 4.48
CA GLY A 43 -17.60 2.41 4.22
C GLY A 43 -17.94 2.73 2.76
N GLY A 44 -17.26 3.70 2.15
CA GLY A 44 -17.44 4.00 0.73
C GLY A 44 -17.02 2.86 -0.20
N MET A 45 -15.99 2.09 0.17
CA MET A 45 -15.56 0.91 -0.59
C MET A 45 -16.52 -0.26 -0.39
N THR A 46 -16.99 -0.48 0.84
CA THR A 46 -18.01 -1.47 1.18
C THR A 46 -19.29 -1.27 0.37
N THR A 47 -19.84 -0.04 0.37
CA THR A 47 -21.02 0.29 -0.44
C THR A 47 -20.78 0.05 -1.92
N LEU A 48 -19.60 0.41 -2.43
CA LEU A 48 -19.28 0.19 -3.83
C LEU A 48 -19.26 -1.30 -4.18
N LEU A 49 -18.61 -2.13 -3.37
CA LEU A 49 -18.48 -3.57 -3.64
C LEU A 49 -19.84 -4.27 -3.63
N ARG A 50 -20.72 -3.95 -2.67
CA ARG A 50 -22.11 -4.45 -2.68
C ARG A 50 -22.84 -4.08 -3.99
N ASN A 51 -22.73 -2.82 -4.40
CA ASN A 51 -23.38 -2.34 -5.63
C ASN A 51 -22.78 -2.93 -6.92
N ARG A 52 -21.68 -3.69 -6.83
CA ARG A 52 -20.95 -4.29 -7.95
C ARG A 52 -20.93 -5.82 -7.85
N GLU A 53 -21.88 -6.41 -7.14
CA GLU A 53 -22.08 -7.86 -7.04
C GLU A 53 -20.93 -8.58 -6.31
N PHE A 54 -20.21 -7.87 -5.44
CA PHE A 54 -19.17 -8.43 -4.57
C PHE A 54 -19.62 -8.45 -3.10
N ASP A 55 -20.91 -8.72 -2.85
CA ASP A 55 -21.50 -8.77 -1.51
C ASP A 55 -20.80 -9.77 -0.61
N GLU A 56 -20.37 -10.92 -1.14
CA GLU A 56 -19.63 -11.94 -0.39
C GLU A 56 -18.33 -11.40 0.25
N ILE A 57 -17.64 -10.46 -0.40
CA ILE A 57 -16.42 -9.83 0.11
C ILE A 57 -16.77 -8.92 1.30
N VAL A 58 -17.90 -8.22 1.19
CA VAL A 58 -18.38 -7.30 2.22
C VAL A 58 -18.91 -8.06 3.43
N GLU A 59 -19.72 -9.10 3.22
CA GLU A 59 -20.22 -9.97 4.28
C GLU A 59 -19.07 -10.64 5.02
N THR A 60 -18.05 -11.12 4.28
CA THR A 60 -16.81 -11.64 4.87
C THR A 60 -16.17 -10.59 5.78
N PHE A 61 -16.00 -9.35 5.30
CA PHE A 61 -15.39 -8.27 6.09
C PHE A 61 -16.21 -7.89 7.34
N GLU A 62 -17.53 -7.83 7.23
CA GLU A 62 -18.42 -7.47 8.35
C GLU A 62 -18.49 -8.56 9.42
N ALA A 63 -18.28 -9.82 9.04
CA ALA A 63 -18.19 -10.94 9.96
C ALA A 63 -16.85 -11.02 10.71
N LEU A 64 -15.83 -10.26 10.31
CA LEU A 64 -14.53 -10.26 10.97
C LEU A 64 -14.61 -9.65 12.38
N PRO A 65 -13.82 -10.17 13.33
CA PRO A 65 -13.79 -9.63 14.69
C PRO A 65 -13.24 -8.20 14.71
N GLY A 66 -13.83 -7.37 15.59
CA GLY A 66 -13.40 -5.99 15.82
C GLY A 66 -14.59 -5.06 16.05
N GLU A 67 -14.49 -4.21 17.07
CA GLU A 67 -15.49 -3.19 17.37
C GLU A 67 -15.26 -1.93 16.54
N THR A 68 -13.98 -1.62 16.27
CA THR A 68 -13.59 -0.44 15.49
C THR A 68 -13.20 -0.78 14.05
N THR A 69 -13.11 0.23 13.18
CA THR A 69 -12.71 0.03 11.78
C THR A 69 -11.27 -0.46 11.70
N SER A 70 -10.36 0.09 12.50
CA SER A 70 -8.97 -0.33 12.55
C SER A 70 -8.81 -1.78 13.02
N GLN A 71 -9.54 -2.20 14.05
CA GLN A 71 -9.53 -3.58 14.52
C GLN A 71 -10.01 -4.55 13.43
N ARG A 72 -11.10 -4.23 12.72
CA ARG A 72 -11.57 -5.04 11.60
C ARG A 72 -10.60 -5.06 10.43
N LEU A 73 -9.95 -3.94 10.10
CA LEU A 73 -8.90 -3.93 9.07
C LEU A 73 -7.68 -4.77 9.46
N SER A 74 -7.36 -4.83 10.76
CA SER A 74 -6.30 -5.71 11.26
C SER A 74 -6.71 -7.19 11.13
N ALA A 75 -7.98 -7.52 11.38
CA ALA A 75 -8.53 -8.84 11.11
C ALA A 75 -8.55 -9.17 9.60
N LEU A 76 -8.86 -8.19 8.75
CA LEU A 76 -8.86 -8.32 7.30
C LEU A 76 -7.45 -8.56 6.74
N GLU A 77 -6.44 -7.87 7.26
CA GLU A 77 -5.05 -8.10 6.89
C GLU A 77 -4.61 -9.54 7.20
N ARG A 78 -5.04 -10.09 8.35
CA ARG A 78 -4.80 -11.52 8.67
C ARG A 78 -5.50 -12.45 7.68
N LEU A 79 -6.78 -12.21 7.40
CA LEU A 79 -7.53 -12.99 6.40
C LEU A 79 -6.85 -12.95 5.03
N ILE A 80 -6.42 -11.77 4.56
CA ILE A 80 -5.67 -11.65 3.30
C ILE A 80 -4.39 -12.49 3.34
N GLY A 81 -3.66 -12.45 4.47
CA GLY A 81 -2.47 -13.27 4.66
C GLY A 81 -2.77 -14.77 4.58
N ASP A 82 -3.84 -15.24 5.22
CA ASP A 82 -4.25 -16.65 5.19
C ASP A 82 -4.68 -17.09 3.77
N GLU A 83 -5.42 -16.25 3.05
CA GLU A 83 -5.82 -16.50 1.65
C GLU A 83 -4.60 -16.50 0.71
N ILE A 84 -3.62 -15.62 0.92
CA ILE A 84 -2.37 -15.63 0.14
C ILE A 84 -1.53 -16.87 0.45
N ALA A 85 -1.36 -17.22 1.72
CA ALA A 85 -0.54 -18.35 2.14
C ALA A 85 -1.11 -19.70 1.68
N SER A 86 -2.44 -19.80 1.56
CA SER A 86 -3.12 -20.99 1.04
C SER A 86 -3.25 -21.00 -0.48
N SER A 87 -3.06 -19.86 -1.15
CA SER A 87 -3.19 -19.74 -2.60
C SER A 87 -1.87 -20.04 -3.32
N GLN A 88 -1.98 -20.64 -4.50
CA GLN A 88 -0.86 -20.81 -5.42
C GLN A 88 -0.88 -19.67 -6.45
N VAL A 89 0.28 -19.26 -6.98
CA VAL A 89 0.33 -18.24 -8.05
C VAL A 89 -0.49 -18.64 -9.28
N ASN A 90 -0.56 -19.95 -9.55
CA ASN A 90 -1.34 -20.52 -10.64
C ASN A 90 -2.77 -20.91 -10.21
N ALA A 91 -3.25 -20.40 -9.07
CA ALA A 91 -4.62 -20.62 -8.63
C ALA A 91 -5.62 -20.11 -9.69
N GLU A 92 -6.84 -20.65 -9.58
CA GLU A 92 -7.96 -20.25 -10.40
C GLU A 92 -8.21 -18.74 -10.29
N GLU A 93 -8.71 -18.16 -11.39
CA GLU A 93 -8.96 -16.72 -11.48
C GLU A 93 -9.86 -16.21 -10.34
N GLN A 94 -10.88 -17.00 -9.96
CA GLN A 94 -11.78 -16.66 -8.87
C GLN A 94 -11.05 -16.46 -7.54
N ALA A 95 -10.09 -17.32 -7.21
CA ALA A 95 -9.30 -17.19 -5.97
C ALA A 95 -8.43 -15.93 -6.00
N LEU A 96 -7.78 -15.64 -7.13
CA LEU A 96 -6.96 -14.42 -7.27
C LEU A 96 -7.82 -13.16 -7.26
N SER A 97 -9.01 -13.20 -7.87
CA SER A 97 -9.99 -12.12 -7.86
C SER A 97 -10.47 -11.84 -6.45
N ARG A 98 -10.77 -12.88 -5.66
CA ARG A 98 -11.15 -12.75 -4.26
C ARG A 98 -10.07 -12.01 -3.45
N ILE A 99 -8.82 -12.45 -3.54
CA ILE A 99 -7.69 -11.77 -2.87
C ILE A 99 -7.56 -10.32 -3.35
N PHE A 100 -7.74 -10.08 -4.65
CA PHE A 100 -7.72 -8.74 -5.22
C PHE A 100 -8.77 -7.82 -4.57
N HIS A 101 -10.02 -8.30 -4.42
CA HIS A 101 -11.10 -7.53 -3.81
C HIS A 101 -10.87 -7.28 -2.32
N LEU A 102 -10.34 -8.26 -1.58
CA LEU A 102 -10.01 -8.09 -0.16
C LEU A 102 -8.94 -7.01 0.05
N ILE A 103 -7.87 -7.01 -0.76
CA ILE A 103 -6.82 -5.98 -0.72
C ILE A 103 -7.40 -4.61 -1.12
N GLN A 104 -8.29 -4.56 -2.12
CA GLN A 104 -8.97 -3.34 -2.52
C GLN A 104 -9.87 -2.78 -1.41
N LEU A 105 -10.61 -3.64 -0.71
CA LEU A 105 -11.41 -3.27 0.46
C LEU A 105 -10.52 -2.67 1.55
N TRP A 106 -9.39 -3.33 1.87
CA TRP A 106 -8.42 -2.81 2.83
C TRP A 106 -7.86 -1.44 2.43
N GLY A 107 -7.58 -1.23 1.13
CA GLY A 107 -7.09 0.05 0.60
C GLY A 107 -8.14 1.17 0.52
N GLY A 108 -9.42 0.85 0.64
CA GLY A 108 -10.54 1.80 0.69
C GLY A 108 -10.87 2.51 -0.63
N LYS A 109 -11.83 3.44 -0.57
CA LYS A 109 -12.54 4.00 -1.75
C LYS A 109 -11.70 4.72 -2.79
N SER A 110 -10.42 4.99 -2.52
CA SER A 110 -9.52 5.60 -3.50
C SER A 110 -9.13 4.65 -4.63
N GLY A 111 -9.28 3.34 -4.43
CA GLY A 111 -9.00 2.28 -5.42
C GLY A 111 -10.18 1.94 -6.32
N ARG A 112 -11.30 2.67 -6.18
CA ARG A 112 -12.58 2.37 -6.83
C ARG A 112 -12.55 2.36 -8.35
N ASN A 113 -11.56 3.01 -8.98
CA ASN A 113 -11.61 3.31 -10.42
C ASN A 113 -11.73 2.05 -11.28
N ILE A 114 -11.09 0.94 -10.89
CA ILE A 114 -11.23 -0.35 -11.58
C ILE A 114 -12.67 -0.87 -11.60
N TYR A 115 -13.52 -0.49 -10.65
CA TYR A 115 -14.91 -0.92 -10.56
C TYR A 115 -15.90 0.03 -11.26
N VAL A 116 -15.53 1.30 -11.45
CA VAL A 116 -16.47 2.35 -11.89
C VAL A 116 -16.12 2.99 -13.23
N MET A 117 -14.90 2.80 -13.73
CA MET A 117 -14.44 3.30 -15.02
C MET A 117 -14.31 2.15 -16.02
N GLY A 118 -14.19 2.45 -17.33
CA GLY A 118 -13.79 1.46 -18.33
C GLY A 118 -14.69 0.24 -18.48
N GLY A 119 -15.97 0.31 -18.10
CA GLY A 119 -16.89 -0.84 -18.13
C GLY A 119 -16.96 -1.64 -16.82
N GLY A 120 -16.12 -1.31 -15.83
CA GLY A 120 -16.11 -1.94 -14.51
C GLY A 120 -15.08 -3.07 -14.38
N TYR A 121 -15.14 -3.82 -13.28
CA TYR A 121 -14.08 -4.75 -12.90
C TYR A 121 -13.82 -5.82 -13.97
N ALA A 122 -14.88 -6.42 -14.53
CA ALA A 122 -14.76 -7.48 -15.53
C ALA A 122 -13.98 -7.06 -16.79
N GLU A 123 -14.14 -5.81 -17.24
CA GLU A 123 -13.44 -5.27 -18.41
C GLU A 123 -12.02 -4.79 -18.07
N ASN A 124 -11.79 -4.39 -16.82
CA ASN A 124 -10.53 -3.77 -16.42
C ASN A 124 -9.52 -4.76 -15.82
N TYR A 125 -10.01 -5.81 -15.18
CA TYR A 125 -9.18 -6.80 -14.52
C TYR A 125 -8.57 -7.75 -15.54
N ASN A 126 -7.29 -8.05 -15.36
CA ASN A 126 -6.56 -8.98 -16.20
C ASN A 126 -5.79 -9.95 -15.30
N VAL A 127 -6.30 -11.17 -15.18
CA VAL A 127 -5.72 -12.20 -14.30
C VAL A 127 -4.29 -12.56 -14.69
N SER A 128 -3.96 -12.59 -15.98
CA SER A 128 -2.61 -12.92 -16.45
C SER A 128 -1.60 -11.84 -16.08
N ALA A 129 -2.01 -10.58 -16.21
CA ALA A 129 -1.24 -9.45 -15.73
C ALA A 129 -1.08 -9.48 -14.21
N TYR A 130 -2.16 -9.75 -13.47
CA TYR A 130 -2.12 -9.83 -12.01
C TYR A 130 -1.20 -10.97 -11.52
N ARG A 131 -1.26 -12.16 -12.14
CA ARG A 131 -0.31 -13.25 -11.88
C ARG A 131 1.14 -12.84 -12.12
N SER A 132 1.40 -12.07 -13.18
CA SER A 132 2.75 -11.56 -13.47
C SER A 132 3.23 -10.61 -12.37
N MET A 133 2.37 -9.74 -11.83
CA MET A 133 2.70 -8.92 -10.66
C MET A 133 3.00 -9.77 -9.43
N ILE A 134 2.19 -10.80 -9.16
CA ILE A 134 2.38 -11.71 -8.02
C ILE A 134 3.74 -12.40 -8.12
N GLN A 135 4.09 -12.93 -9.30
CA GLN A 135 5.39 -13.56 -9.52
C GLN A 135 6.53 -12.61 -9.15
N VAL A 136 6.46 -11.35 -9.56
CA VAL A 136 7.47 -10.35 -9.20
C VAL A 136 7.57 -10.18 -7.68
N ALA A 137 6.43 -10.05 -7.00
CA ALA A 137 6.38 -9.86 -5.55
C ALA A 137 6.95 -11.03 -4.74
N ILE A 138 6.82 -12.27 -5.22
CA ILE A 138 7.24 -13.47 -4.45
C ILE A 138 8.59 -14.06 -4.87
N SER A 139 9.06 -13.79 -6.09
CA SER A 139 10.27 -14.41 -6.65
C SER A 139 11.41 -13.42 -6.88
N GLY A 140 11.27 -12.19 -6.41
CA GLY A 140 12.33 -11.16 -6.46
C GLY A 140 12.71 -10.75 -7.89
N ARG A 141 11.78 -10.87 -8.85
CA ARG A 141 12.00 -10.37 -10.21
C ARG A 141 12.12 -8.84 -10.21
N PRO A 142 12.71 -8.24 -11.26
CA PRO A 142 12.89 -6.80 -11.32
C PRO A 142 11.58 -6.02 -11.25
N VAL A 143 11.57 -4.89 -10.54
CA VAL A 143 10.43 -3.97 -10.43
C VAL A 143 9.83 -3.58 -11.80
N PRO A 144 10.61 -3.33 -12.88
CA PRO A 144 10.05 -3.03 -14.20
C PRO A 144 9.06 -4.06 -14.73
N ASP A 145 9.21 -5.34 -14.38
CA ASP A 145 8.28 -6.39 -14.79
C ASP A 145 6.90 -6.19 -14.13
N ALA A 146 6.88 -5.79 -12.86
CA ALA A 146 5.65 -5.44 -12.16
C ALA A 146 5.00 -4.18 -12.73
N VAL A 147 5.80 -3.20 -13.18
CA VAL A 147 5.29 -1.98 -13.85
C VAL A 147 4.58 -2.35 -15.15
N SER A 148 5.24 -3.17 -15.98
CA SER A 148 4.67 -3.64 -17.25
C SER A 148 3.38 -4.41 -17.03
N ALA A 149 3.36 -5.32 -16.06
CA ALA A 149 2.18 -6.09 -15.71
C ALA A 149 1.04 -5.22 -15.17
N ALA A 150 1.32 -4.30 -14.24
CA ALA A 150 0.30 -3.40 -13.69
C ALA A 150 -0.31 -2.49 -14.78
N GLY A 151 0.49 -2.09 -15.78
CA GLY A 151 0.01 -1.31 -16.93
C GLY A 151 -1.01 -2.03 -17.82
N GLN A 152 -1.13 -3.35 -17.70
CA GLN A 152 -2.13 -4.15 -18.41
C GLN A 152 -3.44 -4.34 -17.65
N ILE A 153 -3.54 -3.78 -16.43
CA ILE A 153 -4.78 -3.75 -15.64
C ILE A 153 -5.33 -2.33 -15.71
N SER A 154 -6.45 -2.17 -16.42
CA SER A 154 -7.03 -0.84 -16.66
C SER A 154 -7.47 -0.17 -15.37
N HIS A 155 -7.26 1.14 -15.27
CA HIS A 155 -7.64 1.95 -14.11
C HIS A 155 -7.06 1.49 -12.76
N PHE A 156 -5.95 0.74 -12.78
CA PHE A 156 -5.23 0.28 -11.60
C PHE A 156 -4.02 1.17 -11.31
N GLY A 157 -4.23 2.20 -10.47
CA GLY A 157 -3.20 3.18 -10.15
C GLY A 157 -2.07 2.60 -9.28
N ILE A 158 -0.87 3.19 -9.38
CA ILE A 158 0.35 2.77 -8.66
C ILE A 158 0.12 2.56 -7.16
N SER A 159 -0.56 3.49 -6.48
CA SER A 159 -0.81 3.40 -5.04
C SER A 159 -1.53 2.12 -4.62
N PHE A 160 -2.33 1.53 -5.51
CA PHE A 160 -3.01 0.26 -5.30
C PHE A 160 -2.18 -0.90 -5.83
N ALA A 161 -1.60 -0.80 -7.01
CA ALA A 161 -0.68 -1.81 -7.53
C ALA A 161 0.43 -2.17 -6.51
N THR A 162 1.04 -1.17 -5.86
CA THR A 162 2.07 -1.40 -4.83
C THR A 162 1.53 -1.97 -3.53
N LYS A 163 0.23 -1.78 -3.21
CA LYS A 163 -0.42 -2.47 -2.08
C LYS A 163 -0.49 -3.97 -2.35
N HIS A 164 -0.94 -4.36 -3.54
CA HIS A 164 -1.01 -5.76 -3.91
C HIS A 164 0.38 -6.39 -3.91
N LEU A 165 1.39 -5.72 -4.49
CA LEU A 165 2.79 -6.19 -4.43
C LEU A 165 3.27 -6.37 -2.98
N ARG A 166 3.00 -5.40 -2.09
CA ARG A 166 3.35 -5.48 -0.67
C ARG A 166 2.69 -6.68 0.02
N TYR A 167 1.40 -6.91 -0.19
CA TYR A 167 0.69 -8.04 0.40
C TYR A 167 1.25 -9.40 -0.04
N TRP A 168 1.44 -9.59 -1.34
CA TRP A 168 2.02 -10.83 -1.86
C TRP A 168 3.46 -11.04 -1.42
N SER A 169 4.28 -10.00 -1.43
CA SER A 169 5.66 -10.06 -0.94
C SER A 169 5.72 -10.37 0.56
N LEU A 170 4.84 -9.77 1.38
CA LEU A 170 4.81 -9.99 2.83
C LEU A 170 4.38 -11.42 3.21
N PHE A 171 3.37 -11.97 2.55
CA PHE A 171 2.74 -13.23 2.98
C PHE A 171 3.18 -14.46 2.18
N ALA A 172 3.80 -14.28 1.01
CA ALA A 172 4.29 -15.37 0.18
C ALA A 172 5.71 -15.14 -0.39
N GLY A 173 6.34 -14.00 -0.09
CA GLY A 173 7.68 -13.64 -0.55
C GLY A 173 8.63 -13.33 0.60
N ASP A 174 9.55 -12.40 0.38
CA ASP A 174 10.59 -11.97 1.32
C ASP A 174 10.25 -10.69 2.10
N GLY A 175 9.06 -10.12 1.88
CA GLY A 175 8.62 -8.87 2.49
C GLY A 175 9.38 -7.63 2.03
N SER A 176 10.05 -7.64 0.88
CA SER A 176 10.84 -6.52 0.34
C SER A 176 10.01 -5.42 -0.32
N PHE A 177 8.77 -5.70 -0.74
CA PHE A 177 7.90 -4.69 -1.37
C PHE A 177 7.14 -3.86 -0.33
N ALA A 178 7.07 -2.56 -0.58
CA ALA A 178 6.37 -1.58 0.25
C ALA A 178 5.32 -0.80 -0.54
N ILE A 179 4.32 -0.26 0.15
CA ILE A 179 3.31 0.63 -0.45
C ILE A 179 3.97 1.95 -0.86
N TYR A 180 3.65 2.44 -2.05
CA TYR A 180 4.10 3.76 -2.53
C TYR A 180 2.90 4.60 -2.99
N ASP A 181 2.26 5.24 -2.02
CA ASP A 181 1.15 6.15 -2.25
C ASP A 181 1.59 7.63 -2.16
N LYS A 182 0.60 8.54 -2.13
CA LYS A 182 0.85 9.98 -2.05
C LYS A 182 1.55 10.41 -0.75
N LEU A 183 1.28 9.75 0.38
CA LEU A 183 1.95 10.09 1.63
C LEU A 183 3.42 9.68 1.55
N MET A 184 3.70 8.47 1.08
CA MET A 184 5.07 7.99 0.92
C MET A 184 5.86 8.79 -0.12
N ALA A 185 5.24 9.12 -1.26
CA ALA A 185 5.87 9.96 -2.29
C ALA A 185 6.27 11.34 -1.74
N ARG A 186 5.41 11.97 -0.94
CA ARG A 186 5.66 13.30 -0.37
C ARG A 186 6.61 13.26 0.81
N GLY A 187 6.37 12.36 1.75
CA GLY A 187 7.11 12.25 3.00
C GLY A 187 8.52 11.70 2.81
N CYS A 188 8.64 10.57 2.11
CA CYS A 188 9.93 9.92 1.89
C CYS A 188 10.71 10.53 0.75
N MET A 189 10.05 10.86 -0.37
CA MET A 189 10.72 11.24 -1.62
C MET A 189 10.56 12.72 -2.00
N GLY A 190 9.69 13.49 -1.33
CA GLY A 190 9.49 14.91 -1.64
C GLY A 190 8.78 15.14 -2.98
N HIS A 191 8.21 14.10 -3.59
CA HIS A 191 7.41 14.22 -4.81
C HIS A 191 5.94 14.47 -4.48
N ASN A 192 5.27 15.31 -5.28
CA ASN A 192 3.86 15.61 -5.07
C ASN A 192 2.91 14.42 -5.33
N GLN A 193 3.33 13.47 -6.17
CA GLN A 193 2.57 12.30 -6.56
C GLN A 193 3.49 11.07 -6.70
N PRO A 194 2.99 9.85 -6.45
CA PRO A 194 3.72 8.62 -6.72
C PRO A 194 3.83 8.39 -8.24
N SER A 195 4.94 7.80 -8.67
CA SER A 195 5.22 7.42 -10.05
C SER A 195 6.06 6.14 -10.09
N TRP A 196 5.84 5.30 -11.10
CA TRP A 196 6.57 4.04 -11.27
C TRP A 196 8.08 4.27 -11.43
N SER A 197 8.46 5.38 -12.07
CA SER A 197 9.86 5.79 -12.22
C SER A 197 10.59 6.06 -10.89
N HIS A 198 9.86 6.30 -9.80
CA HIS A 198 10.44 6.53 -8.48
C HIS A 198 10.46 5.27 -7.62
N TYR A 199 9.68 4.25 -7.99
CA TYR A 199 9.32 3.17 -7.08
C TYR A 199 10.49 2.26 -6.72
N ASP A 200 11.29 1.87 -7.72
CA ASP A 200 12.48 1.04 -7.51
C ASP A 200 13.49 1.71 -6.56
N ARG A 201 13.79 2.99 -6.80
CA ARG A 201 14.65 3.78 -5.90
C ARG A 201 14.07 3.89 -4.49
N TYR A 202 12.75 4.10 -4.38
CA TYR A 202 12.08 4.15 -3.08
C TYR A 202 12.26 2.84 -2.29
N LEU A 203 12.07 1.69 -2.94
CA LEU A 203 12.26 0.38 -2.29
C LEU A 203 13.71 0.18 -1.83
N GLN A 204 14.68 0.48 -2.68
CA GLN A 204 16.11 0.34 -2.36
C GLN A 204 16.49 1.20 -1.14
N GLU A 205 16.11 2.47 -1.15
CA GLU A 205 16.45 3.41 -0.07
C GLU A 205 15.71 3.09 1.23
N LEU A 206 14.46 2.61 1.12
CA LEU A 206 13.69 2.15 2.27
C LEU A 206 14.31 0.88 2.90
N ALA A 207 14.80 -0.06 2.09
CA ALA A 207 15.51 -1.25 2.56
C ALA A 207 16.82 -0.89 3.26
N VAL A 208 17.60 0.04 2.72
CA VAL A 208 18.81 0.57 3.37
C VAL A 208 18.48 1.22 4.71
N ALA A 209 17.43 2.04 4.76
CA ALA A 209 17.01 2.68 6.00
C ALA A 209 16.45 1.69 7.02
N ALA A 210 15.69 0.69 6.59
CA ALA A 210 15.18 -0.37 7.46
C ALA A 210 16.33 -1.17 8.09
N SER A 211 17.33 -1.54 7.29
CA SER A 211 18.53 -2.21 7.78
C SER A 211 19.30 -1.35 8.79
N ALA A 212 19.48 -0.05 8.51
CA ALA A 212 20.17 0.86 9.42
C ALA A 212 19.40 1.14 10.73
N LEU A 213 18.08 0.94 10.73
CA LEU A 213 17.20 1.06 11.90
C LEU A 213 16.92 -0.30 12.56
N GLU A 214 17.58 -1.37 12.13
CA GLU A 214 17.39 -2.73 12.64
C GLU A 214 15.91 -3.19 12.63
N THR A 215 15.21 -2.85 11.55
CA THR A 215 13.78 -3.15 11.35
C THR A 215 13.53 -3.74 9.97
N THR A 216 12.29 -4.17 9.72
CA THR A 216 11.87 -4.66 8.39
C THR A 216 11.36 -3.50 7.51
N VAL A 217 11.42 -3.68 6.19
CA VAL A 217 10.83 -2.76 5.22
C VAL A 217 9.35 -2.50 5.53
N ASN A 218 8.61 -3.55 5.88
CA ASN A 218 7.20 -3.44 6.24
C ASN A 218 6.99 -2.61 7.51
N GLN A 219 7.73 -2.87 8.58
CA GLN A 219 7.60 -2.09 9.82
C GLN A 219 7.94 -0.61 9.60
N LEU A 220 9.02 -0.33 8.86
CA LEU A 220 9.42 1.04 8.56
C LEU A 220 8.39 1.76 7.69
N GLU A 221 7.85 1.11 6.65
CA GLU A 221 6.79 1.68 5.81
C GLU A 221 5.55 2.04 6.64
N ARG A 222 5.10 1.12 7.50
CA ARG A 222 3.91 1.34 8.34
C ARG A 222 4.11 2.46 9.35
N SER A 223 5.27 2.53 9.99
CA SER A 223 5.60 3.63 10.91
C SER A 223 5.74 4.96 10.19
N CYS A 224 6.31 4.98 8.97
CA CYS A 224 6.32 6.17 8.13
C CYS A 224 4.91 6.62 7.77
N PHE A 225 4.04 5.69 7.36
CA PHE A 225 2.64 6.00 7.08
C PHE A 225 1.94 6.62 8.30
N GLY A 226 2.06 5.99 9.48
CA GLY A 226 1.48 6.49 10.72
C GLY A 226 1.99 7.88 11.10
N PHE A 227 3.29 8.12 10.97
CA PHE A 227 3.87 9.44 11.19
C PHE A 227 3.38 10.47 10.18
N PHE A 228 3.41 10.18 8.88
CA PHE A 228 3.02 11.12 7.82
C PHE A 228 1.53 11.50 7.86
N ASP A 229 0.69 10.67 8.47
CA ASP A 229 -0.72 10.96 8.72
C ASP A 229 -0.96 11.76 10.01
N SER A 230 0.08 11.99 10.82
CA SER A 230 0.03 12.82 12.04
C SER A 230 0.19 14.32 11.74
N LEU A 231 -0.04 15.15 12.75
CA LEU A 231 0.16 16.61 12.64
C LEU A 231 1.62 16.96 12.34
N GLU A 232 2.56 16.31 13.03
CA GLU A 232 4.00 16.46 12.85
C GLU A 232 4.43 16.00 11.46
N GLY A 233 3.92 14.85 11.01
CA GLY A 233 4.19 14.35 9.66
C GLY A 233 3.68 15.27 8.56
N HIS A 234 2.54 15.93 8.75
CA HIS A 234 2.07 16.94 7.82
C HIS A 234 3.01 18.16 7.73
N GLN A 235 3.62 18.57 8.84
CA GLN A 235 4.65 19.63 8.82
C GLN A 235 5.91 19.17 8.08
N TRP A 236 6.36 17.94 8.34
CA TRP A 236 7.46 17.32 7.60
C TRP A 236 7.19 17.31 6.09
N ILE A 237 6.02 16.81 5.69
CA ILE A 237 5.59 16.77 4.28
C ILE A 237 5.58 18.16 3.67
N LYS A 238 5.09 19.18 4.40
CA LYS A 238 5.07 20.56 3.91
C LYS A 238 6.49 21.02 3.57
N LEU A 239 7.46 20.81 4.46
CA LEU A 239 8.86 21.16 4.21
C LEU A 239 9.43 20.40 3.01
N ARG A 240 9.12 19.11 2.89
CA ARG A 240 9.59 18.24 1.79
C ARG A 240 9.09 18.68 0.41
N VAL A 241 7.83 19.11 0.29
CA VAL A 241 7.24 19.42 -1.02
C VAL A 241 7.34 20.88 -1.44
N THR A 242 7.59 21.81 -0.50
CA THR A 242 7.65 23.26 -0.79
C THR A 242 8.90 23.64 -1.61
N ASN A 243 9.91 22.78 -1.67
CA ASN A 243 11.12 22.97 -2.48
C ASN A 243 11.02 22.41 -3.92
N ASN A 244 9.81 22.12 -4.42
CA ASN A 244 9.57 21.76 -5.82
C ASN A 244 9.21 22.99 -6.65
#